data_AF-A0A929JAW6-F1
#
_entry.id   AF-A0A929JAW6-F1
#
_cell.length_a   1.000
_cell.length_b   1.000
_cell.length_c   1.000
_cell.angle_alpha   90.00
_cell.angle_beta   90.00
_cell.angle_gamma   90.00
#
_symmetry.space_group_name_H-M   'P 1'
#
loop_
_entity.id
_entity.type
_entity.pdbx_description
1 polymer ?
#
loop_
_entity_poly.entity_id
_entity_poly.type
_entity_poly.pdbx_seq_one_letter_code
_entity_poly.pdbx_strand_id
1 'polypeptide(L)'
;MKISNDKDISRPHLYGIYLSAFSMLALAGALVYFTVELVGITRQIPDILLTVEKTSEKIGPVVEEIGEIRELVQPILDEVAETRKVIKPAIAEYAKTNAQIPRLLDEVEATRKQIPDILNQVEATRAMLPDVMKTVDGASAAVVTISKEVEATRPLIPKVLAEVEKTRNSIPPMMDRADELIAKARVAGKEASRGAVTGVFSGILMAPFVFVGDVGKQIVGVSDEEAEQLSDEDFAIIEAATSEILENGKVGDIKTWKNKESGSSGDIKLLDITSNFDDNECRELHMNLYSNGDLLKKQDITLCRNDDGEWGFE
;
A
#
# COMPACT_ATOMS: atom_id res chain seq x y z
N MET A 1 70.50 -154.89 -70.89
CA MET A 1 71.80 -155.16 -70.21
C MET A 1 71.87 -154.25 -68.98
N LYS A 2 72.63 -154.62 -67.93
CA LYS A 2 72.94 -153.81 -66.72
C LYS A 2 73.54 -152.43 -67.09
N ILE A 3 73.61 -151.34 -66.30
CA ILE A 3 73.26 -150.91 -64.91
C ILE A 3 73.33 -149.34 -64.90
N SER A 4 72.88 -148.50 -63.94
CA SER A 4 71.72 -148.38 -63.01
C SER A 4 71.86 -147.03 -62.23
N ASN A 5 70.85 -146.64 -61.42
CA ASN A 5 70.87 -145.57 -60.37
C ASN A 5 70.89 -144.08 -60.84
N ASP A 6 70.43 -143.07 -60.06
CA ASP A 6 69.49 -142.98 -58.91
C ASP A 6 69.18 -141.48 -58.59
N LYS A 7 68.15 -141.20 -57.77
CA LYS A 7 67.80 -139.94 -57.05
C LYS A 7 67.24 -138.73 -57.82
N ASP A 8 65.91 -138.73 -57.85
CA ASP A 8 65.00 -137.59 -57.66
C ASP A 8 65.32 -136.74 -56.39
N ILE A 9 64.87 -135.47 -56.37
CA ILE A 9 64.49 -134.64 -55.20
C ILE A 9 63.98 -133.25 -55.64
N SER A 10 62.89 -132.77 -55.03
CA SER A 10 62.08 -131.61 -55.42
C SER A 10 62.73 -130.22 -55.32
N ARG A 11 62.30 -129.28 -56.18
CA ARG A 11 62.82 -127.89 -56.29
C ARG A 11 62.16 -126.73 -55.50
N PRO A 12 61.14 -126.87 -54.61
CA PRO A 12 60.48 -125.70 -54.01
C PRO A 12 61.33 -124.94 -52.97
N HIS A 13 62.39 -125.55 -52.43
CA HIS A 13 63.11 -125.00 -51.27
C HIS A 13 63.96 -123.75 -51.54
N LEU A 14 64.40 -123.47 -52.77
CA LEU A 14 65.23 -122.28 -53.03
C LEU A 14 64.46 -120.95 -52.84
N TYR A 15 63.21 -120.87 -53.30
CA TYR A 15 62.44 -119.62 -53.26
C TYR A 15 62.16 -119.13 -51.83
N GLY A 16 61.93 -120.04 -50.88
CA GLY A 16 61.77 -119.69 -49.47
C GLY A 16 63.03 -119.10 -48.84
N ILE A 17 64.21 -119.59 -49.24
CA ILE A 17 65.50 -119.05 -48.79
C ILE A 17 65.69 -117.63 -49.32
N TYR A 18 65.47 -117.38 -50.61
CA TYR A 18 65.55 -116.03 -51.18
C TYR A 18 64.55 -115.05 -50.55
N LEU A 19 63.32 -115.49 -50.25
CA LEU A 19 62.33 -114.66 -49.55
C LEU A 19 62.82 -114.26 -48.14
N SER A 20 63.40 -115.21 -47.39
CA SER A 20 63.94 -114.94 -46.05
C SER A 20 65.14 -113.98 -46.08
N ALA A 21 66.05 -114.14 -47.05
CA ALA A 21 67.17 -113.23 -47.27
C ALA A 21 66.71 -111.82 -47.65
N PHE A 22 65.69 -111.70 -48.50
CA PHE A 22 65.09 -110.41 -48.84
C PHE A 22 64.43 -109.74 -47.64
N SER A 23 63.68 -110.47 -46.79
CA SER A 23 63.11 -109.90 -45.57
C SER A 23 64.18 -109.46 -44.57
N MET A 24 65.30 -110.18 -44.49
CA MET A 24 66.43 -109.83 -43.61
C MET A 24 67.18 -108.59 -44.11
N LEU A 25 67.33 -108.43 -45.43
CA LEU A 25 67.86 -107.20 -46.04
C LEU A 25 66.91 -106.00 -45.87
N ALA A 26 65.60 -106.21 -46.03
CA ALA A 26 64.60 -105.15 -45.79
C ALA A 26 64.59 -104.70 -44.32
N LEU A 27 64.69 -105.63 -43.37
CA LEU A 27 64.83 -105.34 -41.95
C LEU A 27 66.14 -104.59 -41.64
N ALA A 28 67.26 -105.02 -42.22
CA ALA A 28 68.54 -104.32 -42.07
C ALA A 28 68.49 -102.89 -42.63
N GLY A 29 67.87 -102.69 -43.80
CA GLY A 29 67.64 -101.37 -44.38
C GLY A 29 66.77 -100.47 -43.49
N ALA A 30 65.68 -101.01 -42.94
CA ALA A 30 64.82 -100.30 -42.00
C ALA A 30 65.55 -99.92 -40.70
N LEU A 31 66.38 -100.82 -40.16
CA LEU A 31 67.21 -100.54 -38.98
C LEU A 31 68.28 -99.46 -39.24
N VAL A 32 68.92 -99.46 -40.41
CA VAL A 32 69.86 -98.42 -40.82
C VAL A 32 69.14 -97.07 -40.98
N TYR A 33 67.99 -97.04 -41.64
CA TYR A 33 67.20 -95.81 -41.80
C TYR A 33 66.74 -95.25 -40.45
N PHE A 34 66.18 -96.11 -39.58
CA PHE A 34 65.81 -95.74 -38.21
C PHE A 34 67.01 -95.22 -37.41
N THR A 35 68.19 -95.81 -37.57
CA THR A 35 69.43 -95.34 -36.92
C THR A 35 69.85 -93.96 -37.43
N VAL A 36 69.68 -93.66 -38.73
CA VAL A 36 69.97 -92.33 -39.28
C VAL A 36 69.02 -91.26 -38.73
N GLU A 37 67.72 -91.55 -38.67
CA GLU A 37 66.73 -90.63 -38.07
C GLU A 37 66.97 -90.45 -36.55
N LEU A 38 67.34 -91.52 -35.84
CA LEU A 38 67.70 -91.45 -34.42
C LEU A 38 69.01 -90.67 -34.18
N VAL A 39 69.97 -90.72 -35.11
CA VAL A 39 71.14 -89.82 -35.14
C VAL A 39 70.73 -88.37 -35.43
N GLY A 40 69.70 -88.15 -36.26
CA GLY A 40 69.09 -86.83 -36.47
C GLY A 40 68.51 -86.25 -35.17
N ILE A 41 67.68 -87.04 -34.46
CA ILE A 41 67.06 -86.65 -33.18
C ILE A 41 68.13 -86.40 -32.10
N THR A 42 69.08 -87.33 -31.93
CA THR A 42 70.12 -87.20 -30.89
C THR A 42 71.09 -86.04 -31.12
N ARG A 43 71.25 -85.56 -32.37
CA ARG A 43 71.96 -84.31 -32.68
C ARG A 43 71.18 -83.04 -32.30
N GLN A 44 69.84 -83.10 -32.21
CA GLN A 44 69.02 -81.96 -31.80
C GLN A 44 68.85 -81.87 -30.27
N ILE A 45 69.07 -82.95 -29.53
CA ILE A 45 68.99 -82.95 -28.05
C ILE A 45 69.83 -81.83 -27.40
N PRO A 46 71.11 -81.58 -27.79
CA PRO A 46 71.89 -80.47 -27.25
C PRO A 46 71.26 -79.09 -27.49
N ASP A 47 70.77 -78.82 -28.70
CA ASP A 47 70.14 -77.52 -29.04
C ASP A 47 68.81 -77.32 -28.31
N ILE A 48 68.03 -78.39 -28.13
CA ILE A 48 66.81 -78.38 -27.32
C ILE A 48 67.15 -78.11 -25.85
N LEU A 49 68.16 -78.79 -25.29
CA LEU A 49 68.60 -78.57 -23.90
C LEU A 49 69.11 -77.14 -23.69
N LEU A 50 69.94 -76.60 -24.59
CA LEU A 50 70.42 -75.21 -24.56
C LEU A 50 69.26 -74.20 -24.70
N THR A 51 68.20 -74.55 -25.43
CA THR A 51 67.00 -73.71 -25.58
C THR A 51 66.15 -73.75 -24.31
N VAL A 52 66.00 -74.92 -23.69
CA VAL A 52 65.33 -75.09 -22.38
C VAL A 52 66.10 -74.35 -21.28
N GLU A 53 67.42 -74.46 -21.25
CA GLU A 53 68.30 -73.76 -20.30
C GLU A 53 68.16 -72.24 -20.42
N LYS A 54 68.31 -71.67 -21.63
CA LYS A 54 68.09 -70.23 -21.90
C LYS A 54 66.66 -69.75 -21.66
N THR A 55 65.68 -70.66 -21.69
CA THR A 55 64.29 -70.34 -21.34
C THR A 55 64.11 -70.34 -19.82
N SER A 56 64.70 -71.33 -19.13
CA SER A 56 64.70 -71.43 -17.67
C SER A 56 65.43 -70.27 -17.00
N GLU A 57 66.57 -69.84 -17.58
CA GLU A 57 67.32 -68.65 -17.15
C GLU A 57 66.45 -67.38 -17.21
N LYS A 58 65.67 -67.23 -18.28
CA LYS A 58 64.74 -66.09 -18.47
C LYS A 58 63.48 -66.15 -17.62
N ILE A 59 63.06 -67.33 -17.16
CA ILE A 59 61.89 -67.46 -16.28
C ILE A 59 62.18 -66.81 -14.91
N GLY A 60 63.42 -66.82 -14.43
CA GLY A 60 63.79 -66.17 -13.16
C GLY A 60 63.44 -64.67 -13.14
N PRO A 61 64.06 -63.83 -14.00
CA PRO A 61 63.76 -62.41 -14.08
C PRO A 61 62.29 -62.09 -14.37
N VAL A 62 61.61 -62.87 -15.23
CA VAL A 62 60.18 -62.64 -15.51
C VAL A 62 59.30 -62.94 -14.28
N VAL A 63 59.67 -63.89 -13.42
CA VAL A 63 58.97 -64.14 -12.15
C VAL A 63 59.27 -63.02 -11.13
N GLU A 64 60.47 -62.43 -11.16
CA GLU A 64 60.87 -61.28 -10.33
C GLU A 64 60.13 -60.00 -10.75
N GLU A 65 60.08 -59.67 -12.05
CA GLU A 65 59.27 -58.59 -12.62
C GLU A 65 57.77 -58.74 -12.26
N ILE A 66 57.23 -59.97 -12.33
CA ILE A 66 55.84 -60.27 -11.91
C ILE A 66 55.67 -60.09 -10.39
N GLY A 67 56.72 -60.27 -9.60
CA GLY A 67 56.76 -59.93 -8.17
C GLY A 67 56.62 -58.43 -7.94
N GLU A 68 57.52 -57.63 -8.52
CA GLU A 68 57.50 -56.16 -8.42
C GLU A 68 56.16 -55.58 -8.88
N ILE A 69 55.63 -56.03 -10.02
CA ILE A 69 54.32 -55.61 -10.54
C ILE A 69 53.20 -55.95 -9.55
N ARG A 70 53.23 -57.10 -8.88
CA ARG A 70 52.21 -57.48 -7.88
C ARG A 70 52.28 -56.64 -6.62
N GLU A 71 53.48 -56.24 -6.18
CA GLU A 71 53.64 -55.32 -5.06
C GLU A 71 53.12 -53.92 -5.40
N LEU A 72 53.40 -53.41 -6.61
CA LEU A 72 52.89 -52.13 -7.08
C LEU A 72 51.37 -52.09 -7.31
N VAL A 73 50.72 -53.23 -7.59
CA VAL A 73 49.27 -53.30 -7.83
C VAL A 73 48.45 -52.90 -6.58
N GLN A 74 48.90 -53.20 -5.35
CA GLN A 74 48.12 -52.84 -4.16
C GLN A 74 48.10 -51.30 -3.92
N PRO A 75 49.25 -50.58 -3.86
CA PRO A 75 49.26 -49.12 -3.77
C PRO A 75 48.46 -48.41 -4.87
N ILE A 76 48.50 -48.91 -6.12
CA ILE A 76 47.72 -48.33 -7.22
C ILE A 76 46.21 -48.53 -7.00
N LEU A 77 45.78 -49.69 -6.50
CA LEU A 77 44.36 -49.93 -6.17
C LEU A 77 43.89 -49.06 -5.00
N ASP A 78 44.73 -48.85 -3.99
CA ASP A 78 44.44 -47.97 -2.86
C ASP A 78 44.40 -46.48 -3.28
N GLU A 79 45.35 -46.01 -4.10
CA GLU A 79 45.34 -44.65 -4.65
C GLU A 79 44.10 -44.40 -5.53
N VAL A 80 43.69 -45.38 -6.34
CA VAL A 80 42.44 -45.33 -7.12
C VAL A 80 41.21 -45.35 -6.21
N ALA A 81 41.26 -46.03 -5.05
CA ALA A 81 40.18 -46.03 -4.07
C ALA A 81 40.06 -44.67 -3.35
N GLU A 82 41.15 -44.06 -2.90
CA GLU A 82 41.16 -42.70 -2.33
C GLU A 82 40.73 -41.65 -3.37
N THR A 83 41.27 -41.72 -4.58
CA THR A 83 40.86 -40.85 -5.69
C THR A 83 39.35 -40.97 -5.96
N ARG A 84 38.79 -42.18 -5.93
CA ARG A 84 37.34 -42.42 -6.05
C ARG A 84 36.53 -41.91 -4.85
N LYS A 85 37.10 -41.87 -3.64
CA LYS A 85 36.48 -41.23 -2.45
C LYS A 85 36.42 -39.71 -2.58
N VAL A 86 37.36 -39.06 -3.27
CA VAL A 86 37.37 -37.60 -3.49
C VAL A 86 36.48 -37.19 -4.68
N ILE A 87 36.56 -37.91 -5.81
CA ILE A 87 35.80 -37.59 -7.03
C ILE A 87 34.28 -37.64 -6.82
N LYS A 88 33.77 -38.59 -6.02
CA LYS A 88 32.32 -38.72 -5.79
C LYS A 88 31.69 -37.50 -5.08
N PRO A 89 32.21 -37.03 -3.93
CA PRO A 89 31.80 -35.76 -3.33
C PRO A 89 31.94 -34.57 -4.28
N ALA A 90 33.07 -34.45 -5.00
CA ALA A 90 33.29 -33.32 -5.91
C ALA A 90 32.22 -33.25 -7.04
N ILE A 91 31.82 -34.40 -7.60
CA ILE A 91 30.72 -34.46 -8.59
C ILE A 91 29.38 -34.11 -7.94
N ALA A 92 29.12 -34.55 -6.71
CA ALA A 92 27.87 -34.23 -6.00
C ALA A 92 27.77 -32.74 -5.62
N GLU A 93 28.88 -32.12 -5.21
CA GLU A 93 28.98 -30.68 -4.95
C GLU A 93 28.83 -29.87 -6.24
N TYR A 94 29.51 -30.27 -7.32
CA TYR A 94 29.35 -29.66 -8.64
C TYR A 94 27.89 -29.72 -9.13
N ALA A 95 27.22 -30.87 -8.96
CA ALA A 95 25.79 -31.01 -9.27
C ALA A 95 24.91 -30.10 -8.41
N LYS A 96 25.19 -29.98 -7.09
CA LYS A 96 24.50 -29.07 -6.17
C LYS A 96 24.69 -27.59 -6.54
N THR A 97 25.86 -27.23 -7.05
CA THR A 97 26.16 -25.87 -7.53
C THR A 97 25.45 -25.59 -8.86
N ASN A 98 25.51 -26.52 -9.81
CA ASN A 98 24.78 -26.38 -11.07
C ASN A 98 23.25 -26.32 -10.87
N ALA A 99 22.71 -27.02 -9.87
CA ALA A 99 21.29 -26.94 -9.51
C ALA A 99 20.84 -25.55 -8.98
N GLN A 100 21.77 -24.67 -8.59
CA GLN A 100 21.47 -23.29 -8.19
C GLN A 100 21.45 -22.33 -9.38
N ILE A 101 22.08 -22.69 -10.52
CA ILE A 101 22.18 -21.82 -11.70
C ILE A 101 20.79 -21.42 -12.24
N PRO A 102 19.80 -22.32 -12.42
CA PRO A 102 18.46 -21.92 -12.87
C PRO A 102 17.83 -20.85 -11.99
N ARG A 103 17.84 -21.05 -10.66
CA ARG A 103 17.30 -20.07 -9.70
C ARG A 103 18.00 -18.70 -9.80
N LEU A 104 19.32 -18.69 -9.95
CA LEU A 104 20.08 -17.43 -10.10
C LEU A 104 19.74 -16.74 -11.44
N LEU A 105 19.46 -17.50 -12.50
CA LEU A 105 18.97 -16.94 -13.77
C LEU A 105 17.54 -16.39 -13.62
N ASP A 106 16.65 -17.08 -12.90
CA ASP A 106 15.29 -16.61 -12.60
C ASP A 106 15.32 -15.30 -11.79
N GLU A 107 16.18 -15.21 -10.77
CA GLU A 107 16.38 -14.00 -9.95
C GLU A 107 16.94 -12.83 -10.77
N VAL A 108 17.89 -13.10 -11.68
CA VAL A 108 18.43 -12.10 -12.62
C VAL A 108 17.38 -11.67 -13.66
N GLU A 109 16.53 -12.57 -14.16
CA GLU A 109 15.45 -12.22 -15.08
C GLU A 109 14.35 -11.40 -14.40
N ALA A 110 13.94 -11.78 -13.19
CA ALA A 110 13.00 -11.02 -12.37
C ALA A 110 13.52 -9.61 -12.08
N THR A 111 14.80 -9.49 -11.69
CA THR A 111 15.45 -8.18 -11.49
C THR A 111 15.48 -7.37 -12.79
N ARG A 112 15.84 -7.99 -13.92
CA ARG A 112 15.86 -7.32 -15.24
C ARG A 112 14.48 -6.81 -15.66
N LYS A 113 13.40 -7.52 -15.33
CA LYS A 113 12.01 -7.09 -15.59
C LYS A 113 11.58 -5.88 -14.77
N GLN A 114 12.17 -5.64 -13.60
CA GLN A 114 11.86 -4.47 -12.75
C GLN A 114 12.60 -3.19 -13.19
N ILE A 115 13.72 -3.31 -13.90
CA ILE A 115 14.53 -2.15 -14.32
C ILE A 115 13.72 -1.14 -15.17
N PRO A 116 12.93 -1.53 -16.20
CA PRO A 116 12.09 -0.60 -16.95
C PRO A 116 11.11 0.20 -16.09
N ASP A 117 10.42 -0.44 -15.13
CA ASP A 117 9.45 0.23 -14.27
C ASP A 117 10.13 1.25 -13.34
N ILE A 118 11.30 0.91 -12.80
CA ILE A 118 12.11 1.83 -11.98
C ILE A 118 12.59 3.02 -12.83
N LEU A 119 13.01 2.79 -14.08
CA LEU A 119 13.41 3.88 -15.00
C LEU A 119 12.23 4.79 -15.33
N ASN A 120 11.05 4.23 -15.61
CA ASN A 120 9.81 4.99 -15.86
C ASN A 120 9.42 5.84 -14.64
N GLN A 121 9.52 5.29 -13.43
CA GLN A 121 9.26 6.04 -12.18
C GLN A 121 10.26 7.18 -11.97
N VAL A 122 11.54 6.96 -12.25
CA VAL A 122 12.59 8.00 -12.18
C VAL A 122 12.37 9.09 -13.23
N GLU A 123 11.94 8.74 -14.44
CA GLU A 123 11.59 9.72 -15.49
C GLU A 123 10.36 10.55 -15.10
N ALA A 124 9.28 9.93 -14.65
CA ALA A 124 8.09 10.63 -14.14
C ALA A 124 8.42 11.56 -12.96
N THR A 125 9.27 11.12 -12.03
CA THR A 125 9.72 11.95 -10.90
C THR A 125 10.54 13.15 -11.37
N ARG A 126 11.41 12.97 -12.38
CA ARG A 126 12.17 14.07 -12.99
C ARG A 126 11.28 15.05 -13.76
N ALA A 127 10.22 14.56 -14.40
CA ALA A 127 9.27 15.40 -15.12
C ALA A 127 8.47 16.35 -14.19
N MET A 128 8.26 15.98 -12.92
CA MET A 128 7.59 16.85 -11.93
C MET A 128 8.51 17.94 -11.35
N LEU A 129 9.83 17.77 -11.41
CA LEU A 129 10.80 18.67 -10.78
C LEU A 129 10.72 20.14 -11.26
N PRO A 130 10.51 20.46 -12.55
CA PRO A 130 10.35 21.84 -13.01
C PRO A 130 9.12 22.55 -12.44
N ASP A 131 7.99 21.85 -12.29
CA ASP A 131 6.78 22.44 -11.73
C ASP A 131 6.90 22.69 -10.22
N VAL A 132 7.61 21.80 -9.49
CA VAL A 132 7.98 22.03 -8.09
C VAL A 132 8.88 23.27 -7.96
N MET A 133 9.91 23.40 -8.80
CA MET A 133 10.80 24.57 -8.80
C MET A 133 10.03 25.87 -9.10
N LYS A 134 9.21 25.88 -10.16
CA LYS A 134 8.33 27.00 -10.51
C LYS A 134 7.37 27.38 -9.37
N THR A 135 6.90 26.41 -8.60
CA THR A 135 6.04 26.65 -7.43
C THR A 135 6.84 27.30 -6.29
N VAL A 136 8.08 26.86 -6.04
CA VAL A 136 9.00 27.46 -5.05
C VAL A 136 9.41 28.88 -5.45
N ASP A 137 9.70 29.13 -6.72
CA ASP A 137 9.99 30.47 -7.25
C ASP A 137 8.79 31.41 -7.08
N GLY A 138 7.58 30.94 -7.42
CA GLY A 138 6.34 31.70 -7.25
C GLY A 138 6.04 32.03 -5.77
N ALA A 139 6.20 31.06 -4.87
CA ALA A 139 6.06 31.28 -3.43
C ALA A 139 7.10 32.28 -2.90
N SER A 140 8.35 32.20 -3.37
CA SER A 140 9.43 33.13 -2.99
C SER A 140 9.12 34.57 -3.44
N ALA A 141 8.61 34.73 -4.67
CA ALA A 141 8.17 36.03 -5.18
C ALA A 141 6.96 36.60 -4.42
N ALA A 142 6.02 35.75 -4.01
CA ALA A 142 4.89 36.15 -3.17
C ALA A 142 5.35 36.64 -1.78
N VAL A 143 6.28 35.93 -1.13
CA VAL A 143 6.86 36.35 0.17
C VAL A 143 7.58 37.71 0.06
N VAL A 144 8.33 37.94 -1.03
CA VAL A 144 8.98 39.24 -1.30
C VAL A 144 7.95 40.36 -1.52
N THR A 145 6.79 40.04 -2.10
CA THR A 145 5.71 41.01 -2.33
C THR A 145 5.00 41.37 -1.03
N ILE A 146 4.57 40.36 -0.26
CA ILE A 146 3.95 40.53 1.07
C ILE A 146 4.89 41.30 2.02
N SER A 147 6.20 41.04 1.96
CA SER A 147 7.18 41.77 2.79
C SER A 147 7.16 43.28 2.53
N LYS A 148 7.05 43.70 1.26
CA LYS A 148 6.95 45.12 0.88
C LYS A 148 5.62 45.75 1.29
N GLU A 149 4.52 45.00 1.19
CA GLU A 149 3.19 45.45 1.63
C GLU A 149 3.15 45.64 3.16
N VAL A 150 3.80 44.74 3.91
CA VAL A 150 3.99 44.85 5.36
C VAL A 150 4.87 46.07 5.70
N GLU A 151 5.99 46.28 4.99
CA GLU A 151 6.83 47.48 5.18
C GLU A 151 6.06 48.78 4.90
N ALA A 152 5.23 48.82 3.85
CA ALA A 152 4.41 49.97 3.50
C ALA A 152 3.26 50.23 4.49
N THR A 153 2.66 49.17 5.04
CA THR A 153 1.49 49.25 5.94
C THR A 153 1.89 49.50 7.40
N ARG A 154 3.05 49.00 7.85
CA ARG A 154 3.57 49.18 9.22
C ARG A 154 3.57 50.65 9.71
N PRO A 155 3.97 51.68 8.94
CA PRO A 155 3.89 53.08 9.36
C PRO A 155 2.49 53.69 9.29
N LEU A 156 1.46 52.96 8.84
CA LEU A 156 0.06 53.41 8.88
C LEU A 156 -0.61 53.10 10.23
N ILE A 157 -0.22 52.00 10.88
CA ILE A 157 -0.74 51.59 12.21
C ILE A 157 -0.75 52.75 13.23
N PRO A 158 0.36 53.47 13.50
CA PRO A 158 0.35 54.59 14.45
C PRO A 158 -0.49 55.79 13.98
N LYS A 159 -0.70 55.96 12.67
CA LYS A 159 -1.56 57.04 12.13
C LYS A 159 -3.03 56.74 12.39
N VAL A 160 -3.46 55.49 12.11
CA VAL A 160 -4.82 55.02 12.37
C VAL A 160 -5.11 55.07 13.88
N LEU A 161 -4.16 54.65 14.73
CA LEU A 161 -4.31 54.76 16.19
C LEU A 161 -4.50 56.22 16.65
N ALA A 162 -3.73 57.17 16.12
CA ALA A 162 -3.88 58.60 16.43
C ALA A 162 -5.20 59.19 15.91
N GLU A 163 -5.71 58.71 14.77
CA GLU A 163 -7.01 59.12 14.23
C GLU A 163 -8.18 58.54 15.01
N VAL A 164 -8.07 57.29 15.47
CA VAL A 164 -9.02 56.66 16.41
C VAL A 164 -9.00 57.37 17.76
N GLU A 165 -7.84 57.74 18.30
CA GLU A 165 -7.72 58.54 19.53
C GLU A 165 -8.38 59.91 19.37
N LYS A 166 -8.08 60.64 18.29
CA LYS A 166 -8.72 61.92 17.97
C LYS A 166 -10.25 61.77 17.85
N THR A 167 -10.72 60.70 17.23
CA THR A 167 -12.15 60.41 17.07
C THR A 167 -12.80 60.12 18.42
N ARG A 168 -12.22 59.24 19.24
CA ARG A 168 -12.64 58.94 20.61
C ARG A 168 -12.71 60.21 21.47
N ASN A 169 -11.75 61.12 21.34
CA ASN A 169 -11.74 62.39 22.08
C ASN A 169 -12.77 63.41 21.55
N SER A 170 -13.25 63.25 20.32
CA SER A 170 -14.29 64.11 19.72
C SER A 170 -15.73 63.64 19.96
N ILE A 171 -15.93 62.36 20.28
CA ILE A 171 -17.26 61.76 20.49
C ILE A 171 -17.97 62.34 21.74
N PRO A 172 -17.37 62.41 22.95
CA PRO A 172 -18.08 62.93 24.12
C PRO A 172 -18.59 64.37 23.91
N PRO A 173 -17.79 65.34 23.39
CA PRO A 173 -18.31 66.66 23.03
C PRO A 173 -19.35 66.66 21.90
N MET A 174 -19.54 65.58 21.15
CA MET A 174 -20.67 65.42 20.21
C MET A 174 -21.90 64.83 20.92
N MET A 175 -21.73 63.91 21.86
CA MET A 175 -22.82 63.39 22.71
C MET A 175 -23.37 64.49 23.63
N ASP A 176 -22.51 65.27 24.29
CA ASP A 176 -22.91 66.43 25.12
C ASP A 176 -23.82 67.40 24.34
N ARG A 177 -23.50 67.64 23.06
CA ARG A 177 -24.31 68.49 22.15
C ARG A 177 -25.57 67.78 21.66
N ALA A 178 -25.55 66.46 21.49
CA ALA A 178 -26.75 65.69 21.16
C ALA A 178 -27.74 65.70 22.35
N ASP A 179 -27.26 65.50 23.57
CA ASP A 179 -28.06 65.61 24.79
C ASP A 179 -28.60 67.03 25.01
N GLU A 180 -27.79 68.06 24.75
CA GLU A 180 -28.26 69.45 24.80
C GLU A 180 -29.35 69.73 23.73
N LEU A 181 -29.21 69.18 22.53
CA LEU A 181 -30.22 69.27 21.47
C LEU A 181 -31.49 68.45 21.81
N ILE A 182 -31.35 67.27 22.41
CA ILE A 182 -32.48 66.45 22.89
C ILE A 182 -33.19 67.16 24.05
N ALA A 183 -32.46 67.81 24.96
CA ALA A 183 -33.06 68.63 26.02
C ALA A 183 -33.82 69.83 25.45
N LYS A 184 -33.25 70.55 24.48
CA LYS A 184 -33.93 71.65 23.76
C LYS A 184 -35.16 71.16 23.00
N ALA A 185 -35.06 70.02 22.31
CA ALA A 185 -36.17 69.38 21.60
C ALA A 185 -37.27 68.89 22.55
N ARG A 186 -36.92 68.37 23.73
CA ARG A 186 -37.88 68.01 24.79
C ARG A 186 -38.57 69.25 25.37
N VAL A 187 -37.89 70.39 25.50
CA VAL A 187 -38.51 71.66 25.92
C VAL A 187 -39.44 72.19 24.83
N ALA A 188 -38.97 72.33 23.58
CA ALA A 188 -39.78 72.80 22.46
C ALA A 188 -40.98 71.88 22.17
N GLY A 189 -40.78 70.56 22.24
CA GLY A 189 -41.85 69.56 22.14
C GLY A 189 -42.84 69.67 23.30
N LYS A 190 -42.38 69.86 24.54
CA LYS A 190 -43.26 70.09 25.70
C LYS A 190 -44.01 71.41 25.63
N GLU A 191 -43.53 72.40 24.88
CA GLU A 191 -44.23 73.66 24.62
C GLU A 191 -45.22 73.54 23.44
N ALA A 192 -44.88 72.79 22.39
CA ALA A 192 -45.81 72.42 21.32
C ALA A 192 -46.97 71.55 21.83
N SER A 193 -46.68 70.50 22.62
CA SER A 193 -47.65 69.63 23.31
C SER A 193 -48.30 70.28 24.54
N ARG A 194 -48.07 71.57 24.79
CA ARG A 194 -48.94 72.41 25.64
C ARG A 194 -49.99 73.16 24.83
N GLY A 195 -49.81 73.27 23.50
CA GLY A 195 -50.80 73.78 22.56
C GLY A 195 -51.79 72.74 22.05
N ALA A 196 -51.48 71.44 22.17
CA ALA A 196 -52.35 70.34 21.77
C ALA A 196 -52.16 69.09 22.66
N VAL A 197 -53.21 68.26 22.74
CA VAL A 197 -53.28 66.96 23.45
C VAL A 197 -53.31 67.03 24.99
N THR A 198 -54.45 67.45 25.53
CA THR A 198 -54.92 66.94 26.83
C THR A 198 -55.62 65.59 26.65
N GLY A 199 -54.88 64.50 26.82
CA GLY A 199 -55.34 63.11 26.71
C GLY A 199 -54.12 62.19 26.73
N VAL A 200 -53.80 61.54 27.85
CA VAL A 200 -54.26 60.17 28.16
C VAL A 200 -53.99 59.21 27.00
N PHE A 201 -52.79 58.62 26.98
CA PHE A 201 -52.59 57.21 27.34
C PHE A 201 -51.18 57.06 27.95
N SER A 202 -51.06 56.30 29.04
CA SER A 202 -49.83 56.16 29.84
C SER A 202 -49.67 54.72 30.33
N GLY A 203 -50.03 53.76 29.46
CA GLY A 203 -50.07 52.34 29.76
C GLY A 203 -49.54 51.53 28.58
N ILE A 204 -48.23 51.60 28.36
CA ILE A 204 -47.50 50.59 27.59
C ILE A 204 -46.81 49.71 28.61
N LEU A 205 -47.09 48.42 28.58
CA LEU A 205 -46.35 47.43 29.33
C LEU A 205 -44.93 47.38 28.76
N MET A 206 -43.90 47.51 29.59
CA MET A 206 -42.54 47.20 29.16
C MET A 206 -42.43 45.69 29.00
N ALA A 207 -42.67 45.21 27.78
CA ALA A 207 -42.43 43.84 27.40
C ALA A 207 -40.90 43.59 27.37
N PRO A 208 -40.43 42.39 27.77
CA PRO A 208 -39.01 42.09 27.88
C PRO A 208 -38.43 41.74 26.50
N PHE A 209 -38.31 42.72 25.60
CA PHE A 209 -37.91 42.51 24.20
C PHE A 209 -36.94 43.59 23.69
N VAL A 210 -35.81 43.17 23.09
CA VAL A 210 -34.73 44.06 22.60
C VAL A 210 -34.83 44.45 21.11
N PHE A 211 -36.02 44.42 20.53
CA PHE A 211 -36.20 44.69 19.10
C PHE A 211 -36.13 46.19 18.75
N VAL A 212 -35.51 46.50 17.61
CA VAL A 212 -35.45 47.86 17.06
C VAL A 212 -36.51 48.01 15.97
N GLY A 213 -37.64 48.64 16.31
CA GLY A 213 -38.74 48.92 15.38
C GLY A 213 -40.08 48.38 15.88
N ASP A 214 -40.89 47.87 14.96
CA ASP A 214 -42.18 47.25 15.23
C ASP A 214 -41.98 45.82 15.75
N VAL A 215 -42.09 45.66 17.08
CA VAL A 215 -41.93 44.39 17.80
C VAL A 215 -42.84 43.30 17.24
N GLY A 216 -44.13 43.61 17.07
CA GLY A 216 -45.13 42.64 16.65
C GLY A 216 -44.89 42.13 15.23
N LYS A 217 -44.54 43.02 14.29
CA LYS A 217 -44.16 42.59 12.93
C LYS A 217 -42.95 41.66 12.93
N GLN A 218 -41.93 41.98 13.74
CA GLN A 218 -40.68 41.20 13.79
C GLN A 218 -40.89 39.80 14.39
N ILE A 219 -41.62 39.69 15.51
CA ILE A 219 -41.95 38.40 16.14
C ILE A 219 -42.67 37.47 15.14
N VAL A 220 -43.66 37.98 14.39
CA VAL A 220 -44.46 37.15 13.46
C VAL A 220 -43.78 36.95 12.10
N GLY A 221 -42.79 37.77 11.76
CA GLY A 221 -42.14 37.79 10.44
C GLY A 221 -43.06 38.17 9.28
N VAL A 222 -44.07 39.00 9.52
CA VAL A 222 -44.93 39.54 8.45
C VAL A 222 -44.17 40.61 7.64
N SER A 223 -44.32 40.54 6.32
CA SER A 223 -44.00 41.64 5.40
C SER A 223 -44.99 42.78 5.58
N ASP A 224 -44.68 43.97 5.06
CA ASP A 224 -45.58 45.12 5.17
C ASP A 224 -46.96 44.89 4.50
N GLU A 225 -47.01 44.15 3.38
CA GLU A 225 -48.27 43.76 2.70
C GLU A 225 -49.12 42.75 3.51
N GLU A 226 -48.47 41.88 4.30
CA GLU A 226 -49.17 41.00 5.25
C GLU A 226 -49.62 41.78 6.49
N ALA A 227 -48.84 42.78 6.92
CA ALA A 227 -49.14 43.60 8.09
C ALA A 227 -50.30 44.58 7.90
N GLU A 228 -50.57 45.04 6.67
CA GLU A 228 -51.78 45.84 6.36
C GLU A 228 -53.10 45.09 6.62
N GLN A 229 -53.04 43.76 6.82
CA GLN A 229 -54.20 42.90 7.14
C GLN A 229 -54.37 42.67 8.66
N LEU A 230 -53.61 43.40 9.48
CA LEU A 230 -53.58 43.33 10.94
C LEU A 230 -53.75 44.73 11.53
N SER A 231 -54.21 44.77 12.78
CA SER A 231 -54.31 46.00 13.59
C SER A 231 -53.19 46.09 14.62
N ASP A 232 -52.87 47.30 15.08
CA ASP A 232 -51.90 47.53 16.17
C ASP A 232 -52.25 46.71 17.43
N GLU A 233 -53.54 46.52 17.71
CA GLU A 233 -54.06 45.69 18.80
C GLU A 233 -53.80 44.18 18.58
N ASP A 234 -53.78 43.69 17.33
CA ASP A 234 -53.39 42.31 17.03
C ASP A 234 -51.92 42.08 17.40
N PHE A 235 -51.05 43.02 17.06
CA PHE A 235 -49.63 42.96 17.41
C PHE A 235 -49.41 42.98 18.93
N ALA A 236 -50.12 43.85 19.67
CA ALA A 236 -50.07 43.88 21.13
C ALA A 236 -50.58 42.57 21.78
N ILE A 237 -51.63 41.96 21.24
CA ILE A 237 -52.14 40.65 21.70
C ILE A 237 -51.13 39.53 21.43
N ILE A 238 -50.46 39.55 20.27
CA ILE A 238 -49.41 38.59 19.91
C ILE A 238 -48.19 38.75 20.83
N GLU A 239 -47.73 39.98 21.06
CA GLU A 239 -46.59 40.29 21.93
C GLU A 239 -46.84 39.77 23.36
N ALA A 240 -48.02 40.04 23.92
CA ALA A 240 -48.43 39.53 25.24
C ALA A 240 -48.52 37.99 25.27
N ALA A 241 -49.07 37.35 24.24
CA ALA A 241 -49.15 35.90 24.14
C ALA A 241 -47.75 35.24 24.00
N THR A 242 -46.84 35.91 23.30
CA THR A 242 -45.45 35.47 23.10
C THR A 242 -44.66 35.59 24.41
N SER A 243 -44.77 36.72 25.11
CA SER A 243 -44.13 36.90 26.42
C SER A 243 -44.62 35.89 27.46
N GLU A 244 -45.93 35.57 27.48
CA GLU A 244 -46.47 34.58 28.44
C GLU A 244 -45.88 33.17 28.25
N ILE A 245 -45.74 32.70 27.00
CA ILE A 245 -45.17 31.38 26.69
C ILE A 245 -43.64 31.35 26.81
N LEU A 246 -42.94 32.46 26.59
CA LEU A 246 -41.51 32.59 26.86
C LEU A 246 -41.18 32.54 28.36
N GLU A 247 -41.93 33.23 29.22
CA GLU A 247 -41.65 33.20 30.66
C GLU A 247 -42.16 31.94 31.38
N ASN A 248 -43.31 31.38 30.97
CA ASN A 248 -44.01 30.34 31.75
C ASN A 248 -44.23 29.01 31.00
N GLY A 249 -44.04 28.99 29.68
CA GLY A 249 -44.31 27.82 28.84
C GLY A 249 -43.27 26.71 28.99
N LYS A 250 -43.66 25.51 28.57
CA LYS A 250 -42.83 24.30 28.50
C LYS A 250 -42.90 23.69 27.10
N VAL A 251 -41.94 22.84 26.78
CA VAL A 251 -41.89 22.08 25.52
C VAL A 251 -43.21 21.36 25.26
N GLY A 252 -43.88 21.73 24.16
CA GLY A 252 -45.17 21.19 23.74
C GLY A 252 -46.40 22.03 24.14
N ASP A 253 -46.28 23.05 25.00
CA ASP A 253 -47.39 23.94 25.34
C ASP A 253 -47.82 24.78 24.12
N ILE A 254 -49.12 25.08 24.03
CA ILE A 254 -49.72 25.87 22.94
C ILE A 254 -50.53 27.04 23.53
N LYS A 255 -50.09 28.27 23.25
CA LYS A 255 -50.79 29.50 23.58
C LYS A 255 -51.61 29.97 22.38
N THR A 256 -52.93 29.91 22.49
CA THR A 256 -53.85 30.45 21.48
C THR A 256 -54.27 31.87 21.82
N TRP A 257 -54.42 32.72 20.81
CA TRP A 257 -54.91 34.09 20.95
C TRP A 257 -55.92 34.42 19.84
N LYS A 258 -56.83 35.36 20.12
CA LYS A 258 -57.81 35.84 19.14
C LYS A 258 -58.29 37.25 19.49
N ASN A 259 -58.14 38.17 18.55
CA ASN A 259 -58.82 39.45 18.59
C ASN A 259 -60.27 39.28 18.09
N LYS A 260 -61.20 40.00 18.71
CA LYS A 260 -62.63 39.98 18.38
C LYS A 260 -63.06 41.13 17.46
N GLU A 261 -62.21 42.16 17.32
CA GLU A 261 -62.52 43.37 16.55
C GLU A 261 -61.98 43.27 15.11
N SER A 262 -60.73 42.86 14.93
CA SER A 262 -60.12 42.54 13.63
C SER A 262 -60.57 41.19 13.06
N GLY A 263 -60.96 40.25 13.93
CA GLY A 263 -61.20 38.85 13.59
C GLY A 263 -59.94 37.98 13.54
N SER A 264 -58.74 38.57 13.60
CA SER A 264 -57.44 37.89 13.59
C SER A 264 -57.27 36.93 14.77
N SER A 265 -56.52 35.84 14.56
CA SER A 265 -56.22 34.85 15.59
C SER A 265 -54.96 34.06 15.27
N GLY A 266 -54.42 33.36 16.26
CA GLY A 266 -53.25 32.51 16.05
C GLY A 266 -52.99 31.54 17.19
N ASP A 267 -52.01 30.69 16.94
CA ASP A 267 -51.45 29.76 17.92
C ASP A 267 -49.92 29.86 17.91
N ILE A 268 -49.35 29.85 19.13
CA ILE A 268 -47.91 29.89 19.40
C ILE A 268 -47.61 28.64 20.19
N LYS A 269 -46.75 27.75 19.66
CA LYS A 269 -46.36 26.51 20.32
C LYS A 269 -44.86 26.53 20.63
N LEU A 270 -44.49 26.22 21.87
CA LEU A 270 -43.09 26.04 22.24
C LEU A 270 -42.60 24.67 21.73
N LEU A 271 -41.60 24.68 20.85
CA LEU A 271 -41.01 23.48 20.23
C LEU A 271 -39.86 22.90 21.06
N ASP A 272 -38.90 23.73 21.47
CA ASP A 272 -37.75 23.30 22.27
C ASP A 272 -37.22 24.43 23.19
N ILE A 273 -36.44 24.06 24.21
CA ILE A 273 -35.71 24.98 25.11
C ILE A 273 -34.24 24.56 25.11
N THR A 274 -33.38 25.44 24.62
CA THR A 274 -31.95 25.20 24.35
C THR A 274 -31.08 26.27 25.00
N SER A 275 -29.77 26.23 24.75
CA SER A 275 -28.83 27.30 25.12
C SER A 275 -27.91 27.63 23.95
N ASN A 276 -27.57 28.91 23.78
CA ASN A 276 -26.65 29.35 22.72
C ASN A 276 -25.17 29.25 23.16
N PHE A 277 -24.26 29.82 22.36
CA PHE A 277 -22.81 29.82 22.62
C PHE A 277 -22.37 30.59 23.89
N ASP A 278 -23.23 31.45 24.44
CA ASP A 278 -22.97 32.27 25.63
C ASP A 278 -23.70 31.71 26.88
N ASP A 279 -24.15 30.45 26.84
CA ASP A 279 -24.97 29.76 27.86
C ASP A 279 -26.36 30.41 28.14
N ASN A 280 -26.81 31.34 27.30
CA ASN A 280 -28.12 32.01 27.43
C ASN A 280 -29.28 31.06 27.07
N GLU A 281 -30.39 31.09 27.83
CA GLU A 281 -31.58 30.27 27.54
C GLU A 281 -32.28 30.74 26.26
N CYS A 282 -32.49 29.82 25.32
CA CYS A 282 -33.18 30.06 24.06
C CYS A 282 -34.43 29.18 23.93
N ARG A 283 -35.46 29.68 23.25
CA ARG A 283 -36.75 29.01 23.07
C ARG A 283 -37.16 29.07 21.61
N GLU A 284 -37.44 27.91 21.03
CA GLU A 284 -37.98 27.79 19.68
C GLU A 284 -39.51 27.83 19.73
N LEU A 285 -40.13 28.73 18.98
CA LEU A 285 -41.58 28.95 18.91
C LEU A 285 -42.10 28.75 17.48
N HIS A 286 -43.07 27.87 17.34
CA HIS A 286 -43.86 27.68 16.12
C HIS A 286 -45.09 28.59 16.15
N MET A 287 -45.23 29.49 15.18
CA MET A 287 -46.33 30.44 15.10
C MET A 287 -47.20 30.20 13.86
N ASN A 288 -48.52 30.15 14.07
CA ASN A 288 -49.52 30.23 13.00
C ASN A 288 -50.38 31.49 13.23
N LEU A 289 -50.48 32.34 12.21
CA LEU A 289 -51.30 33.54 12.18
C LEU A 289 -52.39 33.40 11.12
N TYR A 290 -53.62 33.72 11.50
CA TYR A 290 -54.80 33.72 10.63
C TYR A 290 -55.46 35.11 10.66
N SER A 291 -55.73 35.69 9.49
CA SER A 291 -56.59 36.89 9.37
C SER A 291 -57.94 36.47 8.82
N ASN A 292 -59.03 36.91 9.44
CA ASN A 292 -60.42 36.57 9.09
C ASN A 292 -60.79 35.07 9.00
N GLY A 293 -59.86 34.17 9.33
CA GLY A 293 -60.04 32.70 9.30
C GLY A 293 -59.10 32.00 8.30
N ASP A 294 -58.53 32.72 7.35
CA ASP A 294 -57.54 32.19 6.41
C ASP A 294 -56.12 32.28 7.02
N LEU A 295 -55.27 31.28 6.77
CA LEU A 295 -53.89 31.26 7.24
C LEU A 295 -53.07 32.31 6.48
N LEU A 296 -52.70 33.38 7.18
CA LEU A 296 -51.94 34.50 6.64
C LEU A 296 -50.42 34.24 6.72
N LYS A 297 -49.93 33.76 7.87
CA LYS A 297 -48.49 33.48 8.05
C LYS A 297 -48.26 32.23 8.91
N LYS A 298 -47.15 31.55 8.63
CA LYS A 298 -46.64 30.40 9.39
C LYS A 298 -45.12 30.52 9.45
N GLN A 299 -44.55 30.47 10.65
CA GLN A 299 -43.12 30.68 10.86
C GLN A 299 -42.64 29.96 12.13
N ASP A 300 -41.37 29.59 12.15
CA ASP A 300 -40.63 29.17 13.33
C ASP A 300 -39.64 30.30 13.70
N ILE A 301 -39.52 30.65 14.98
CA ILE A 301 -38.55 31.63 15.50
C ILE A 301 -37.79 31.05 16.69
N THR A 302 -36.51 31.42 16.82
CA THR A 302 -35.73 31.22 18.05
C THR A 302 -35.57 32.56 18.74
N LEU A 303 -35.88 32.61 20.04
CA LEU A 303 -35.64 33.78 20.88
C LEU A 303 -34.77 33.39 22.07
N CYS A 304 -33.69 34.14 22.31
CA CYS A 304 -32.72 33.95 23.38
C CYS A 304 -32.81 35.06 24.43
N ARG A 305 -32.60 34.72 25.69
CA ARG A 305 -32.65 35.65 26.83
C ARG A 305 -31.29 36.26 27.12
N ASN A 306 -31.17 37.58 27.20
CA ASN A 306 -29.92 38.29 27.52
C ASN A 306 -29.66 38.37 29.05
N ASP A 307 -28.49 38.89 29.43
CA ASP A 307 -28.09 39.15 30.83
C ASP A 307 -29.06 40.06 31.60
N ASP A 308 -29.70 41.02 30.92
CA ASP A 308 -30.70 41.94 31.49
C ASP A 308 -32.09 41.27 31.67
N GLY A 309 -32.26 40.03 31.19
CA GLY A 309 -33.46 39.22 31.34
C GLY A 309 -34.49 39.38 30.21
N GLU A 310 -34.14 40.06 29.13
CA GLU A 310 -34.96 40.37 27.95
C GLU A 310 -34.73 39.37 26.81
N TRP A 311 -35.73 39.17 25.94
CA TRP A 311 -35.67 38.24 24.81
C TRP A 311 -35.34 38.97 23.49
N GLY A 312 -34.47 38.38 22.69
CA GLY A 312 -34.13 38.84 21.33
C GLY A 312 -33.89 37.66 20.38
N PHE A 313 -33.67 37.95 19.10
CA PHE A 313 -33.18 36.93 18.16
C PHE A 313 -31.72 36.57 18.45
N GLU A 314 -31.31 35.36 18.03
CA GLU A 314 -29.91 34.89 18.00
C GLU A 314 -29.09 35.57 16.88
#